data_AF-A0A913ZCP2-F1
#
_entry.id   AF-A0A913ZCP2-F1
#
_cell.length_a   1.000
_cell.length_b   1.000
_cell.length_c   1.000
_cell.angle_alpha   90.00
_cell.angle_beta   90.00
_cell.angle_gamma   90.00
#
_symmetry.space_group_name_H-M   'P 1'
#
loop_
_entity.id
_entity.type
_entity.pdbx_description
1 polymer ?
#
loop_
_entity_poly.entity_id
_entity_poly.type
_entity_poly.pdbx_seq_one_letter_code
_entity_poly.pdbx_strand_id
1 'polypeptide(L)'
;MKCNDAMDLCQHFFILPLYSHEVLAAFEYTKNPYKLQVGVREGIQSRDWRFFQDDCDGKYRWCESVDSEASWDYDESRRYTTCFENSFDDISIPEGCAKPLAVVTYDSHHYDDKVRGQQMLLCLP
;
A
#
# COMPACT_ATOMS: atom_id res chain seq x y z
N MET A 1 8.63 9.68 -3.05
CA MET A 1 8.88 9.47 -1.60
C MET A 1 9.82 10.54 -1.07
N LYS A 2 9.96 10.71 0.26
CA LYS A 2 10.98 11.54 0.88
C LYS A 2 11.93 10.65 1.67
N CYS A 3 13.24 10.80 1.46
CA CYS A 3 14.27 10.03 2.16
C CYS A 3 15.02 10.91 3.17
N ASN A 4 15.65 10.28 4.16
CA ASN A 4 16.63 10.93 5.02
C ASN A 4 17.97 11.15 4.28
N ASP A 5 18.89 11.88 4.92
CA ASP A 5 20.19 12.24 4.32
C ASP A 5 21.06 11.01 3.99
N ALA A 6 20.92 9.93 4.76
CA ALA A 6 21.64 8.67 4.55
C ALA A 6 21.05 7.80 3.42
N MET A 7 19.87 8.16 2.89
CA MET A 7 19.14 7.40 1.87
C MET A 7 18.87 5.94 2.28
N ASP A 8 18.83 5.67 3.59
CA ASP A 8 18.58 4.34 4.14
C ASP A 8 17.15 4.18 4.69
N LEU A 9 16.45 5.29 4.89
CA LEU A 9 15.05 5.36 5.30
C LEU A 9 14.29 6.33 4.40
N CYS A 10 13.27 5.83 3.73
CA CYS A 10 12.40 6.62 2.88
C CYS A 10 10.94 6.42 3.25
N GLN A 11 10.16 7.50 3.22
CA GLN A 11 8.77 7.48 3.62
C GLN A 11 7.87 8.18 2.61
N HIS A 12 6.63 7.72 2.53
CA HIS A 12 5.57 8.36 1.76
C HIS A 12 4.25 8.27 2.50
N PHE A 13 3.53 9.38 2.55
CA PHE A 13 2.26 9.49 3.23
C PHE A 13 1.24 10.03 2.25
N PHE A 14 0.04 9.46 2.26
CA PHE A 14 -1.08 9.97 1.48
C PHE A 14 -2.39 9.55 2.12
N ILE A 15 -3.45 10.27 1.76
CA ILE A 15 -4.81 10.01 2.22
C ILE A 15 -5.49 9.10 1.18
N LEU A 16 -6.03 7.99 1.66
CA LEU A 16 -6.87 7.09 0.87
C LEU A 16 -8.33 7.32 1.21
N PRO A 17 -9.21 7.52 0.21
CA PRO A 17 -10.64 7.38 0.43
C PRO A 17 -10.98 5.90 0.57
N LEU A 18 -11.39 5.48 1.76
CA LEU A 18 -11.80 4.11 2.08
C LEU A 18 -13.25 4.16 2.57
N TYR A 19 -14.21 3.71 1.75
CA TYR A 19 -15.64 3.86 2.03
C TYR A 19 -16.05 5.34 2.18
N SER A 20 -16.76 5.68 3.25
CA SER A 20 -17.16 7.03 3.62
C SER A 20 -16.10 7.77 4.46
N HIS A 21 -14.91 7.18 4.61
CA HIS A 21 -13.85 7.69 5.48
C HIS A 21 -12.55 7.97 4.71
N GLU A 22 -11.78 8.91 5.25
CA GLU A 22 -10.40 9.14 4.83
C GLU A 22 -9.47 8.41 5.80
N VAL A 23 -8.54 7.62 5.26
CA VAL A 23 -7.51 6.93 6.05
C VAL A 23 -6.14 7.44 5.67
N LEU A 24 -5.26 7.59 6.67
CA LEU A 24 -3.86 7.93 6.42
C LEU A 24 -3.08 6.65 6.14
N ALA A 25 -2.54 6.55 4.94
CA ALA A 25 -1.62 5.50 4.56
C ALA A 25 -0.17 6.02 4.66
N ALA A 26 0.69 5.21 5.26
CA ALA A 26 2.11 5.48 5.47
C ALA A 26 2.92 4.32 4.91
N PHE A 27 3.87 4.64 4.04
CA PHE A 27 4.82 3.71 3.46
C PHE A 27 6.20 4.08 3.96
N GLU A 28 6.93 3.09 4.43
CA GLU A 28 8.30 3.23 4.88
C GLU A 28 9.15 2.14 4.25
N TYR A 29 10.24 2.54 3.61
CA TYR A 29 11.24 1.63 3.09
C TYR A 29 12.56 1.85 3.84
N THR A 30 13.11 0.76 4.36
CA THR A 30 14.46 0.71 4.94
C THR A 30 15.37 -0.09 4.01
N LYS A 31 16.58 0.40 3.75
CA LYS A 31 17.53 -0.23 2.82
C LYS A 31 18.35 -1.37 3.46
N ASN A 32 18.64 -1.30 4.76
CA ASN A 32 19.43 -2.34 5.43
C ASN A 32 18.96 -2.56 6.88
N PRO A 33 18.27 -3.68 7.18
CA PRO A 33 17.81 -4.70 6.23
C PRO A 33 16.74 -4.14 5.28
N TYR A 34 16.57 -4.78 4.11
CA TYR A 34 15.50 -4.40 3.18
C TYR A 34 14.14 -4.68 3.82
N LYS A 35 13.41 -3.61 4.11
CA LYS A 35 12.11 -3.68 4.79
C LYS A 35 11.16 -2.69 4.16
N LEU A 36 10.00 -3.15 3.70
CA LEU A 36 8.87 -2.30 3.37
C LEU A 36 7.84 -2.42 4.49
N GLN A 37 7.47 -1.30 5.11
CA GLN A 37 6.41 -1.22 6.09
C GLN A 37 5.27 -0.37 5.52
N VAL A 38 4.06 -0.85 5.73
CA VAL A 38 2.83 -0.18 5.29
C VAL A 38 1.93 -0.05 6.49
N GLY A 39 1.59 1.18 6.86
CA GLY A 39 0.67 1.48 7.93
C GLY A 39 -0.58 2.14 7.36
N VAL A 40 -1.76 1.68 7.78
CA VAL A 40 -3.02 2.37 7.55
C VAL A 40 -3.59 2.78 8.91
N ARG A 41 -4.07 4.01 9.00
CA ARG A 41 -4.67 4.59 10.21
C ARG A 41 -6.08 5.09 9.89
N GLU A 42 -7.06 4.55 10.61
CA GLU A 42 -8.50 4.88 10.51
C GLU A 42 -9.00 5.25 11.92
N GLY A 43 -9.06 6.54 12.22
CA GLY A 43 -9.41 7.02 13.57
C GLY A 43 -8.47 6.49 14.65
N ILE A 44 -9.00 5.66 15.57
CA ILE A 44 -8.20 5.01 16.63
C ILE A 44 -7.63 3.64 16.20
N GLN A 45 -8.06 3.10 15.06
CA GLN A 45 -7.60 1.81 14.57
C GLN A 45 -6.35 1.99 13.70
N SER A 46 -5.43 1.04 13.83
CA SER A 46 -4.20 0.98 13.05
C SER A 46 -3.94 -0.43 12.56
N ARG A 47 -3.64 -0.56 11.27
CA ARG A 47 -3.09 -1.79 10.69
C ARG A 47 -1.69 -1.52 10.19
N ASP A 48 -0.77 -2.44 10.46
CA ASP A 48 0.61 -2.35 10.02
C ASP A 48 1.03 -3.68 9.39
N TRP A 49 1.52 -3.62 8.17
CA TRP A 49 2.13 -4.72 7.45
C TRP A 49 3.63 -4.47 7.34
N ARG A 50 4.42 -5.53 7.47
CA ARG A 50 5.88 -5.47 7.35
C ARG A 50 6.36 -6.59 6.44
N PHE A 51 7.08 -6.22 5.40
CA PHE A 51 7.67 -7.12 4.43
C PHE A 51 9.18 -7.01 4.57
N PHE A 52 9.81 -8.11 4.93
CA PHE A 52 11.26 -8.22 5.03
C PHE A 52 11.77 -8.99 3.82
N GLN A 53 12.87 -8.51 3.24
CA GLN A 53 13.56 -9.20 2.15
C GLN A 53 15.05 -9.31 2.48
N ASP A 54 15.62 -10.47 2.20
CA ASP A 54 17.07 -10.66 2.29
C ASP A 54 17.78 -10.07 1.06
N ASP A 55 17.08 -10.08 -0.09
CA ASP A 55 17.55 -9.57 -1.38
C ASP A 55 16.50 -8.61 -1.99
N CYS A 56 16.93 -7.41 -2.38
CA CYS A 56 16.04 -6.42 -2.98
C CYS A 56 15.62 -6.73 -4.41
N ASP A 57 16.35 -7.62 -5.09
CA ASP A 57 16.06 -8.00 -6.48
C ASP A 57 15.11 -9.21 -6.57
N GLY A 58 14.85 -9.88 -5.44
CA GLY A 58 13.90 -10.96 -5.35
C GLY A 58 12.47 -10.47 -5.62
N LYS A 59 11.82 -11.02 -6.66
CA LYS A 59 10.41 -10.72 -6.97
C LYS A 59 9.48 -11.24 -5.86
N TYR A 60 8.52 -10.43 -5.44
CA TYR A 60 7.46 -10.80 -4.50
C TYR A 60 6.11 -10.24 -4.95
N ARG A 61 5.07 -10.93 -4.51
CA ARG A 61 3.69 -10.45 -4.52
C ARG A 61 2.99 -10.97 -3.27
N TRP A 62 2.41 -10.07 -2.50
CA TRP A 62 1.56 -10.41 -1.38
C TRP A 62 0.25 -9.67 -1.48
N CYS A 63 -0.86 -10.37 -1.33
CA CYS A 63 -2.20 -9.80 -1.36
C CYS A 63 -2.97 -10.24 -0.12
N GLU A 64 -3.69 -9.30 0.49
CA GLU A 64 -4.69 -9.58 1.51
C GLU A 64 -6.05 -9.14 0.97
N SER A 65 -7.02 -10.05 1.06
CA SER A 65 -8.41 -9.76 0.75
C SER A 65 -9.21 -9.85 2.04
N VAL A 66 -10.01 -8.83 2.30
CA VAL A 66 -10.99 -8.83 3.38
C VAL A 66 -12.37 -8.87 2.73
N ASP A 67 -13.16 -9.83 3.17
CA ASP A 67 -14.57 -9.95 2.87
C ASP A 67 -15.30 -10.03 4.21
N SER A 68 -16.12 -9.03 4.50
CA SER A 68 -16.92 -8.99 5.72
C SER A 68 -18.34 -8.56 5.41
N GLU A 69 -19.30 -9.34 5.93
CA GLU A 69 -20.70 -8.97 5.90
C GLU A 69 -20.97 -7.76 6.81
N ALA A 70 -22.09 -7.07 6.55
CA ALA A 70 -22.57 -6.03 7.45
C ALA A 70 -22.78 -6.63 8.85
N SER A 71 -22.36 -5.91 9.88
CA SER A 71 -22.42 -6.31 11.28
C SER A 71 -22.85 -5.13 12.15
N TRP A 72 -23.06 -5.35 13.45
CA TRP A 72 -23.41 -4.25 14.36
C TRP A 72 -22.32 -3.19 14.46
N ASP A 73 -21.08 -3.57 14.16
CA ASP A 73 -19.93 -2.65 14.16
C ASP A 73 -19.74 -1.95 12.80
N TYR A 74 -20.37 -2.45 11.73
CA TYR A 74 -20.24 -1.95 10.37
C TYR A 74 -21.53 -2.11 9.56
N ASP A 75 -22.21 -1.00 9.27
CA ASP A 75 -23.51 -0.99 8.57
C ASP A 75 -23.44 -1.48 7.11
N GLU A 76 -22.25 -1.68 6.55
CA GLU A 76 -22.06 -2.05 5.14
C GLU A 76 -21.11 -3.24 4.98
N SER A 77 -21.43 -4.14 4.04
CA SER A 77 -20.52 -5.20 3.61
C SER A 77 -19.26 -4.60 2.98
N ARG A 78 -18.10 -5.10 3.38
CA ARG A 78 -16.80 -4.63 2.93
C ARG A 78 -16.10 -5.72 2.16
N ARG A 79 -15.80 -5.47 0.89
CA ARG A 79 -14.90 -6.31 0.11
C ARG A 79 -13.77 -5.45 -0.42
N TYR A 80 -12.55 -5.70 0.03
CA TYR A 80 -11.38 -5.06 -0.55
C TYR A 80 -10.20 -6.02 -0.65
N THR A 81 -9.32 -5.76 -1.60
CA THR A 81 -8.05 -6.45 -1.79
C THR A 81 -6.94 -5.41 -1.83
N THR A 82 -5.91 -5.63 -1.03
CA THR A 82 -4.68 -4.85 -1.07
C THR A 82 -3.54 -5.77 -1.49
N CYS A 83 -2.84 -5.42 -2.56
CA CYS A 83 -1.68 -6.14 -3.06
C CYS A 83 -0.43 -5.26 -3.02
N PHE A 84 0.70 -5.88 -2.70
CA PHE A 84 2.03 -5.29 -2.70
C PHE A 84 2.94 -6.21 -3.53
N GLU A 85 3.56 -5.66 -4.55
CA GLU A 85 4.47 -6.40 -5.42
C GLU A 85 5.62 -5.53 -5.92
N ASN A 86 6.76 -6.13 -6.23
CA ASN A 86 7.89 -5.45 -6.90
C ASN A 86 8.10 -5.98 -8.33
N SER A 87 7.03 -6.47 -8.96
CA SER A 87 7.02 -6.72 -10.40
C SER A 87 6.47 -5.48 -11.11
N PHE A 88 7.20 -5.00 -12.11
CA PHE A 88 6.84 -3.80 -12.85
C PHE A 88 6.55 -4.08 -14.33
N ASP A 89 6.52 -5.37 -14.71
CA ASP A 89 6.41 -5.81 -16.11
C ASP A 89 5.10 -5.34 -16.77
N ASP A 90 4.05 -5.11 -15.97
CA ASP A 90 2.70 -4.74 -16.44
C ASP A 90 2.37 -3.24 -16.27
N ILE A 91 3.35 -2.40 -15.88
CA ILE A 91 3.12 -0.97 -15.66
C ILE A 91 4.16 -0.07 -16.34
N SER A 92 3.74 1.13 -16.73
CA SER A 92 4.66 2.17 -17.21
C SER A 92 5.34 2.86 -16.03
N ILE A 93 6.67 2.76 -15.96
CA ILE A 93 7.47 3.51 -14.96
C ILE A 93 7.70 4.93 -15.50
N PRO A 94 7.25 5.99 -14.80
CA PRO A 94 7.47 7.36 -15.24
C PRO A 94 8.96 7.73 -15.15
N GLU A 95 9.44 8.59 -16.05
CA GLU A 95 10.86 9.00 -16.14
C GLU A 95 11.42 9.58 -14.82
N GLY A 96 10.56 10.17 -13.97
CA GLY A 96 10.94 10.68 -12.65
C GLY A 96 11.16 9.62 -11.57
N CYS A 97 10.99 8.34 -11.87
CA CYS A 97 11.18 7.23 -10.94
C CYS A 97 12.56 6.60 -11.13
N ALA A 98 13.57 7.07 -10.38
CA ALA A 98 14.94 6.58 -10.51
C ALA A 98 15.09 5.09 -10.15
N LYS A 99 14.40 4.66 -9.09
CA LYS A 99 14.35 3.25 -8.70
C LYS A 99 12.95 2.87 -8.20
N PRO A 100 12.19 2.05 -8.94
CA PRO A 100 10.91 1.54 -8.47
C PRO A 100 11.14 0.54 -7.33
N LEU A 101 10.27 0.58 -6.32
CA LEU A 101 10.34 -0.29 -5.15
C LEU A 101 9.19 -1.28 -5.06
N ALA A 102 7.97 -0.77 -5.19
CA ALA A 102 6.78 -1.57 -5.10
C ALA A 102 5.62 -0.89 -5.80
N VAL A 103 4.72 -1.70 -6.35
CA VAL A 103 3.37 -1.33 -6.74
C VAL A 103 2.44 -1.74 -5.62
N VAL A 104 1.63 -0.78 -5.20
CA VAL A 104 0.55 -0.99 -4.24
C VAL A 104 -0.74 -0.90 -5.00
N THR A 105 -1.53 -1.96 -5.00
CA THR A 105 -2.86 -1.97 -5.60
C THR A 105 -3.88 -2.11 -4.49
N TYR A 106 -4.79 -1.16 -4.42
CA TYR A 106 -5.98 -1.21 -3.57
C TYR A 106 -7.21 -1.31 -4.47
N ASP A 107 -8.00 -2.35 -4.28
CA ASP A 107 -9.26 -2.59 -4.99
C ASP A 107 -10.38 -2.79 -3.98
N SER A 108 -11.46 -2.03 -4.07
CA SER A 108 -12.58 -2.02 -3.14
C SER A 108 -13.90 -2.07 -3.90
N HIS A 109 -14.76 -3.00 -3.48
CA HIS A 109 -16.07 -3.24 -4.04
C HIS A 109 -17.09 -2.89 -2.95
N HIS A 110 -17.89 -1.87 -3.24
CA HIS A 110 -18.86 -1.33 -2.30
C HIS A 110 -20.27 -1.85 -2.58
N TYR A 111 -21.16 -1.72 -1.58
CA TYR A 111 -22.57 -2.06 -1.74
C TYR A 111 -23.29 -1.22 -2.81
N ASP A 112 -22.74 -0.04 -3.18
CA ASP A 112 -23.29 0.83 -4.23
C ASP A 112 -22.91 0.39 -5.65
N ASP A 113 -22.48 -0.87 -5.82
CA ASP A 113 -21.97 -1.48 -7.05
C ASP A 113 -20.80 -0.75 -7.70
N LYS A 114 -20.18 0.21 -6.99
CA LYS A 114 -19.00 0.92 -7.48
C LYS A 114 -17.73 0.19 -7.08
N VAL A 115 -16.90 -0.06 -8.08
CA VAL A 115 -15.50 -0.41 -7.90
C VAL A 115 -14.72 0.87 -7.67
N ARG A 116 -14.11 0.98 -6.51
CA ARG A 116 -13.18 2.06 -6.15
C ARG A 116 -11.81 1.43 -5.97
N GLY A 117 -10.78 2.06 -6.46
CA GLY A 117 -9.45 1.52 -6.31
C GLY A 117 -8.38 2.53 -6.68
N GLN A 118 -7.16 2.22 -6.27
CA GLN A 118 -5.99 3.00 -6.63
C GLN A 118 -4.81 2.06 -6.80
N GLN A 119 -4.02 2.33 -7.83
CA GLN A 119 -2.69 1.76 -7.97
C GLN A 119 -1.65 2.86 -7.77
N MET A 120 -0.62 2.57 -6.98
CA MET A 120 0.46 3.50 -6.68
C MET A 120 1.80 2.84 -6.86
N LEU A 121 2.67 3.50 -7.62
CA LEU A 121 4.07 3.14 -7.75
C LEU A 121 4.89 3.90 -6.70
N LEU A 122 5.57 3.16 -5.82
CA LEU A 122 6.54 3.71 -4.89
C LEU A 122 7.92 3.76 -5.53
N CYS A 123 8.48 4.96 -5.59
CA CYS A 123 9.79 5.22 -6.18
C CYS A 123 10.73 5.86 -5.16
N LEU A 124 11.98 5.41 -5.19
CA LEU A 124 13.09 6.19 -4.61
C LEU A 124 13.43 7.36 -5.53
N PRO A 125 13.75 8.53 -4.95
CA PRO A 125 14.27 9.68 -5.69
C PRO A 125 15.67 9.42 -6.25
#